data_AF-A0A2X1QRB4-F1
#
_entry.id   AF-A0A2X1QRB4-F1
#
_cell.length_a   1.000
_cell.length_b   1.000
_cell.length_c   1.000
_cell.angle_alpha   90.00
_cell.angle_beta   90.00
_cell.angle_gamma   90.00
#
_symmetry.space_group_name_H-M   'P 1'
#
loop_
_entity.id
_entity.type
_entity.pdbx_description
1 polymer ?
#
loop_
_entity_poly.entity_id
_entity_poly.type
_entity_poly.pdbx_seq_one_letter_code
_entity_poly.pdbx_strand_id
1 'polypeptide(L)'
;MIIRILYYYYKTIFLKNYLNSREKLIKYQKKQFNKLAKSTLKNSPFYRNYLDKPFHEWPIINKHLMMEHFDDINTRQIKKDDAFAIALKAETTRDFSPLMNDIAVGLSSGTSGSRGLFLTSPRERDAWVGTILAKALPEGLKAEERIAFFLRANNQLYTNLSKSKKSNFISLIYLTISMNISKG
;
A
#
# COMPACT_ATOMS: atom_id res chain seq x y z
N MET A 1 -2.41 16.58 -0.20
CA MET A 1 -1.33 15.65 -0.61
C MET A 1 -0.07 15.89 0.24
N ILE A 2 0.68 16.98 0.04
CA ILE A 2 1.97 17.26 0.74
C ILE A 2 1.86 17.23 2.28
N ILE A 3 0.86 17.90 2.87
CA ILE A 3 0.65 17.91 4.33
C ILE A 3 0.49 16.49 4.89
N ARG A 4 -0.19 15.60 4.17
CA ARG A 4 -0.36 14.19 4.59
C ARG A 4 0.95 13.42 4.49
N ILE A 5 1.72 13.64 3.42
CA ILE A 5 3.04 13.03 3.25
C ILE A 5 3.96 13.43 4.41
N LEU A 6 4.05 14.72 4.73
CA LEU A 6 4.84 15.23 5.85
C LEU A 6 4.35 14.66 7.19
N TYR A 7 3.03 14.60 7.39
CA TYR A 7 2.45 13.97 8.58
C TYR A 7 2.92 12.51 8.73
N TYR A 8 2.84 11.69 7.68
CA TYR A 8 3.25 10.29 7.75
C TYR A 8 4.77 10.14 7.87
N TYR A 9 5.55 11.05 7.28
CA TYR A 9 7.00 11.13 7.46
C TYR A 9 7.37 11.33 8.93
N TYR A 10 6.92 12.43 9.55
CA TYR A 10 7.24 12.72 10.95
C TYR A 10 6.62 11.71 11.91
N LYS A 11 5.43 11.20 11.61
CA LYS A 11 4.82 10.10 12.38
C LYS A 11 5.70 8.85 12.36
N THR A 12 6.31 8.51 11.22
CA THR A 12 7.18 7.34 11.10
C THR A 12 8.45 7.52 11.95
N ILE A 13 9.06 8.70 11.91
CA ILE A 13 10.22 9.04 12.77
C ILE A 13 9.85 8.98 14.25
N PHE A 14 8.72 9.61 14.63
CA PHE A 14 8.25 9.59 16.01
C PHE A 14 8.01 8.16 16.50
N LEU A 15 7.33 7.32 15.72
CA LEU A 15 7.02 5.94 16.10
C LEU A 15 8.28 5.08 16.21
N LYS A 16 9.30 5.30 15.37
CA LYS A 16 10.59 4.60 15.47
C LYS A 16 11.21 4.77 16.86
N ASN A 17 11.15 5.98 17.42
CA ASN A 17 11.73 6.28 18.74
C ASN A 17 10.79 5.93 19.89
N TYR A 18 9.48 6.09 19.69
CA TYR A 18 8.47 5.82 20.72
C TYR A 18 8.27 4.32 20.98
N LEU A 19 8.27 3.48 19.94
CA LEU A 19 8.03 2.04 20.02
C LEU A 19 9.30 1.28 20.44
N ASN A 20 9.90 1.68 21.56
CA ASN A 20 11.16 1.16 22.09
C ASN A 20 10.99 0.06 23.16
N SER A 21 9.76 -0.41 23.39
CA SER A 21 9.49 -1.53 24.28
C SER A 21 8.34 -2.39 23.76
N ARG A 22 8.31 -3.65 24.20
CA ARG A 22 7.25 -4.61 23.83
C ARG A 22 5.88 -4.13 24.28
N GLU A 23 5.78 -3.55 25.46
CA GLU A 23 4.52 -3.05 26.05
C GLU A 23 3.96 -1.91 25.21
N LYS A 24 4.81 -0.95 24.80
CA LYS A 24 4.41 0.16 23.94
C LYS A 24 3.97 -0.33 22.57
N LEU A 25 4.67 -1.31 22.00
CA LEU A 25 4.31 -1.92 20.72
C LEU A 25 2.94 -2.60 20.78
N ILE A 26 2.69 -3.44 21.78
CA ILE A 26 1.41 -4.14 21.97
C ILE A 26 0.27 -3.14 22.16
N LYS A 27 0.46 -2.11 22.99
CA LYS A 27 -0.55 -1.05 23.21
C LYS A 27 -0.86 -0.30 21.91
N TYR A 28 0.17 0.02 21.13
CA TYR A 28 0.02 0.68 19.84
C TYR A 28 -0.74 -0.21 18.84
N GLN A 29 -0.35 -1.48 18.69
CA GLN A 29 -1.01 -2.44 17.80
C GLN A 29 -2.49 -2.60 18.16
N LYS A 30 -2.83 -2.79 19.45
CA LYS A 30 -4.22 -2.88 19.91
C LYS A 30 -5.02 -1.62 19.57
N LYS A 31 -4.45 -0.44 19.79
CA LYS A 31 -5.10 0.84 19.42
C LYS A 31 -5.33 0.95 17.91
N GLN A 32 -4.34 0.58 17.11
CA GLN A 32 -4.43 0.64 15.65
C GLN A 32 -5.43 -0.36 15.09
N PHE A 33 -5.45 -1.59 15.62
CA PHE A 33 -6.43 -2.61 15.25
C PHE A 33 -7.85 -2.17 15.60
N ASN A 34 -8.09 -1.68 16.82
CA ASN A 34 -9.41 -1.16 17.22
C ASN A 34 -9.88 -0.03 16.31
N LYS A 35 -8.96 0.86 15.91
CA LYS A 35 -9.27 1.91 14.92
C LYS A 35 -9.63 1.31 13.58
N LEU A 36 -8.83 0.38 13.07
CA LEU A 36 -9.05 -0.30 11.78
C LEU A 36 -10.42 -0.99 11.76
N ALA A 37 -10.77 -1.74 12.82
CA ALA A 37 -12.06 -2.40 12.96
C ALA A 37 -13.22 -1.38 12.91
N LYS A 38 -13.16 -0.35 13.75
CA LYS A 38 -14.22 0.66 13.89
C LYS A 38 -14.36 1.61 12.71
N SER A 39 -13.29 1.88 11.96
CA SER A 39 -13.33 2.85 10.85
C SER A 39 -13.43 2.22 9.48
N THR A 40 -12.79 1.06 9.29
CA THR A 40 -12.54 0.49 7.97
C THR A 40 -13.24 -0.86 7.81
N LEU A 41 -12.95 -1.83 8.69
CA LEU A 41 -13.47 -3.19 8.52
C LEU A 41 -14.99 -3.25 8.69
N LYS A 42 -15.60 -2.32 9.43
CA LYS A 42 -17.06 -2.19 9.49
C LYS A 42 -17.74 -1.94 8.13
N ASN A 43 -16.99 -1.42 7.16
CA ASN A 43 -17.49 -1.15 5.81
C ASN A 43 -17.15 -2.30 4.83
N SER A 44 -16.47 -3.35 5.28
CA SER A 44 -16.24 -4.55 4.49
C SER A 44 -17.41 -5.51 4.69
N PRO A 45 -18.13 -5.90 3.62
CA PRO A 45 -19.15 -6.94 3.70
C PRO A 45 -18.67 -8.23 4.37
N PHE A 46 -17.42 -8.62 4.13
CA PHE A 46 -16.81 -9.81 4.74
C PHE A 46 -16.61 -9.64 6.26
N TYR A 47 -15.93 -8.56 6.69
CA TYR A 47 -15.56 -8.40 8.09
C TYR A 47 -16.71 -7.95 9.00
N ARG A 48 -17.82 -7.42 8.47
CA ARG A 48 -18.97 -6.99 9.29
C ARG A 48 -19.48 -8.09 10.21
N ASN A 49 -19.41 -9.35 9.76
CA ASN A 49 -19.92 -10.52 10.49
C ASN A 49 -19.01 -10.96 11.66
N TYR A 50 -17.85 -10.31 11.81
CA TYR A 50 -16.86 -10.63 12.84
C TYR A 50 -16.64 -9.50 13.86
N LEU A 51 -17.22 -8.31 13.64
CA LEU A 51 -16.93 -7.14 14.49
C LEU A 51 -17.32 -7.34 15.96
N ASP A 52 -18.39 -8.09 16.22
CA ASP A 52 -18.91 -8.39 17.56
C ASP A 52 -18.36 -9.71 18.13
N LYS A 53 -17.55 -10.44 17.34
CA LYS A 53 -16.94 -11.71 17.75
C LYS A 53 -15.61 -11.49 18.45
N PRO A 54 -15.23 -12.36 19.41
CA PRO A 54 -13.90 -12.30 20.01
C PRO A 54 -12.81 -12.52 18.96
N PHE A 55 -11.66 -11.87 19.12
CA PHE A 55 -10.62 -11.80 18.08
C PHE A 55 -10.09 -13.17 17.62
N HIS A 56 -10.13 -14.20 18.47
CA HIS A 56 -9.69 -15.55 18.10
C HIS A 56 -10.64 -16.26 17.11
N GLU A 57 -11.87 -15.78 16.95
CA GLU A 57 -12.83 -16.26 15.94
C GLU A 57 -12.69 -15.53 14.60
N TRP A 58 -11.83 -14.51 14.51
CA TRP A 58 -11.61 -13.78 13.27
C TRP A 58 -10.82 -14.66 12.29
N PRO A 59 -11.19 -14.65 11.00
CA PRO A 59 -10.56 -15.52 10.02
C PRO A 59 -9.12 -15.08 9.77
N ILE A 60 -8.20 -16.05 9.77
CA ILE A 60 -6.83 -15.84 9.32
C ILE A 60 -6.85 -15.83 7.79
N ILE A 61 -6.70 -14.64 7.19
CA ILE A 61 -6.76 -14.47 5.74
C ILE A 61 -5.43 -14.86 5.09
N ASN A 62 -5.45 -16.00 4.38
CA ASN A 62 -4.41 -16.35 3.43
C ASN A 62 -4.73 -15.78 2.04
N LYS A 63 -3.81 -15.93 1.08
CA LYS A 63 -3.97 -15.42 -0.29
C LYS A 63 -5.19 -16.03 -1.00
N HIS A 64 -5.46 -17.31 -0.81
CA HIS A 64 -6.57 -17.98 -1.46
C HIS A 64 -7.90 -17.36 -1.03
N LEU A 65 -8.15 -17.31 0.29
CA LEU A 65 -9.33 -16.68 0.89
C LEU A 65 -9.44 -15.19 0.52
N MET A 66 -8.31 -14.46 0.48
CA MET A 66 -8.29 -13.07 0.05
C MET A 66 -8.82 -12.90 -1.38
N MET A 67 -8.41 -13.78 -2.31
CA MET A 67 -8.81 -13.71 -3.71
C MET A 67 -10.21 -14.30 -3.96
N GLU A 68 -10.62 -15.28 -3.16
CA GLU A 68 -11.98 -15.81 -3.16
C GLU A 68 -12.99 -14.73 -2.73
N HIS A 69 -12.74 -14.09 -1.58
CA HIS A 69 -13.62 -13.08 -1.00
C HIS A 69 -13.21 -11.63 -1.33
N PHE A 70 -12.45 -11.42 -2.41
CA PHE A 70 -11.88 -10.11 -2.72
C PHE A 70 -12.92 -8.98 -2.77
N ASP A 71 -14.05 -9.24 -3.43
CA ASP A 71 -15.17 -8.31 -3.60
C ASP A 71 -15.76 -7.86 -2.26
N ASP A 72 -15.83 -8.79 -1.29
CA ASP A 72 -16.45 -8.57 0.02
C ASP A 72 -15.45 -8.06 1.05
N ILE A 73 -14.16 -8.36 0.88
CA ILE A 73 -13.10 -7.88 1.77
C ILE A 73 -12.85 -6.39 1.52
N ASN A 74 -12.85 -5.94 0.27
CA ASN A 74 -12.57 -4.54 -0.01
C ASN A 74 -13.75 -3.63 0.35
N THR A 75 -13.44 -2.43 0.87
CA THR A 75 -14.44 -1.48 1.36
C THR A 75 -14.96 -0.53 0.27
N ARG A 76 -14.59 -0.78 -0.98
CA ARG A 76 -14.88 0.09 -2.13
C ARG A 76 -15.79 -0.58 -3.16
N GLN A 77 -16.29 -1.78 -2.85
CA GLN A 77 -17.16 -2.58 -3.73
C GLN A 77 -16.52 -2.83 -5.11
N ILE A 78 -15.19 -2.88 -5.16
CA ILE A 78 -14.45 -3.13 -6.38
C ILE A 78 -14.55 -4.62 -6.70
N LYS A 79 -14.95 -4.94 -7.93
CA LYS A 79 -15.01 -6.30 -8.43
C LYS A 79 -13.64 -6.81 -8.81
N LYS A 80 -13.33 -8.05 -8.41
CA LYS A 80 -12.06 -8.73 -8.67
C LYS A 80 -11.72 -8.75 -10.16
N ASP A 81 -12.70 -9.07 -11.00
CA ASP A 81 -12.46 -9.25 -12.44
C ASP A 81 -12.15 -7.91 -13.12
N ASP A 82 -12.87 -6.84 -12.76
CA ASP A 82 -12.60 -5.48 -13.24
C ASP A 82 -11.21 -5.00 -12.79
N ALA A 83 -10.85 -5.29 -11.53
CA ALA A 83 -9.55 -4.96 -10.97
C ALA A 83 -8.42 -5.72 -11.71
N PHE A 84 -8.59 -7.00 -12.00
CA PHE A 84 -7.65 -7.77 -12.82
C PHE A 84 -7.53 -7.21 -14.22
N ALA A 85 -8.64 -6.89 -14.89
CA ALA A 85 -8.62 -6.35 -16.25
C ALA A 85 -7.79 -5.07 -16.33
N ILE A 86 -7.99 -4.13 -15.40
CA ILE A 86 -7.20 -2.89 -15.32
C ILE A 86 -5.73 -3.19 -15.05
N ALA A 87 -5.44 -4.05 -14.07
CA ALA A 87 -4.06 -4.28 -13.64
C ALA A 87 -3.24 -5.08 -14.67
N LEU A 88 -3.87 -6.04 -15.37
CA LEU A 88 -3.26 -6.77 -16.47
C LEU A 88 -2.99 -5.85 -17.67
N LYS A 89 -3.96 -5.02 -18.03
CA LYS A 89 -3.77 -4.02 -19.09
C LYS A 89 -2.60 -3.10 -18.76
N ALA A 90 -2.51 -2.60 -17.53
CA ALA A 90 -1.42 -1.74 -17.09
C ALA A 90 -0.04 -2.43 -17.16
N GLU A 91 0.04 -3.73 -16.85
CA GLU A 91 1.29 -4.49 -17.03
C GLU A 91 1.68 -4.61 -18.50
N THR A 92 0.73 -4.91 -19.39
CA THR A 92 0.98 -5.09 -20.83
C THR A 92 1.33 -3.77 -21.52
N THR A 93 0.56 -2.71 -21.28
CA THR A 93 0.74 -1.41 -21.93
C THR A 93 1.81 -0.56 -21.27
N ARG A 94 2.25 -0.94 -20.06
CA ARG A 94 3.13 -0.14 -19.20
C ARG A 94 2.53 1.22 -18.80
N ASP A 95 1.23 1.40 -19.03
CA ASP A 95 0.47 2.57 -18.58
C ASP A 95 -0.19 2.28 -17.23
N PHE A 96 0.40 2.82 -16.18
CA PHE A 96 -0.12 2.71 -14.81
C PHE A 96 -1.02 3.89 -14.44
N SER A 97 -1.34 4.81 -15.35
CA SER A 97 -2.26 5.93 -15.08
C SER A 97 -3.71 5.55 -14.76
N PRO A 98 -4.28 4.44 -15.28
CA PRO A 98 -5.66 4.08 -15.00
C PRO A 98 -5.92 3.84 -13.51
N LEU A 99 -7.04 4.38 -13.03
CA LEU A 99 -7.57 4.18 -11.68
C LEU A 99 -8.99 3.64 -11.78
N MET A 100 -9.41 2.88 -10.78
CA MET A 100 -10.82 2.57 -10.58
C MET A 100 -11.37 3.59 -9.59
N ASN A 101 -12.09 4.59 -10.10
CA ASN A 101 -12.39 5.83 -9.36
C ASN A 101 -11.09 6.52 -8.90
N ASP A 102 -10.86 6.63 -7.59
CA ASP A 102 -9.64 7.17 -6.99
C ASP A 102 -8.66 6.08 -6.52
N ILE A 103 -9.00 4.80 -6.74
CA ILE A 103 -8.26 3.64 -6.26
C ILE A 103 -7.30 3.15 -7.34
N ALA A 104 -6.02 3.05 -6.97
CA ALA A 104 -5.04 2.36 -7.78
C ALA A 104 -5.12 0.86 -7.54
N VAL A 105 -5.10 0.10 -8.63
CA VAL A 105 -5.11 -1.37 -8.63
C VAL A 105 -3.75 -1.85 -9.09
N GLY A 106 -3.20 -2.87 -8.43
CA GLY A 106 -1.94 -3.48 -8.84
C GLY A 106 -1.91 -4.98 -8.62
N LEU A 107 -1.00 -5.65 -9.31
CA LEU A 107 -0.78 -7.09 -9.19
C LEU A 107 0.30 -7.34 -8.13
N SER A 108 0.02 -8.25 -7.20
CA SER A 108 1.05 -8.80 -6.33
C SER A 108 1.64 -10.04 -7.00
N SER A 109 2.96 -9.99 -7.24
CA SER A 109 3.72 -11.13 -7.77
C SER A 109 3.92 -12.17 -6.67
N GLY A 110 2.91 -13.01 -6.44
CA GLY A 110 3.04 -14.13 -5.51
C GLY A 110 3.96 -15.22 -6.06
N THR A 111 4.59 -15.99 -5.15
CA THR A 111 5.54 -17.08 -5.43
C THR A 111 4.89 -18.41 -5.86
N SER A 112 3.56 -18.48 -5.91
CA SER A 112 2.78 -19.72 -6.06
C SER A 112 1.90 -19.79 -7.33
N GLY A 113 2.32 -19.15 -8.43
CA GLY A 113 1.71 -19.31 -9.76
C GLY A 113 0.51 -18.41 -10.08
N SER A 114 -0.37 -18.11 -9.11
CA SER A 114 -1.48 -17.15 -9.31
C SER A 114 -1.07 -15.71 -8.99
N ARG A 115 -1.54 -14.71 -9.75
CA ARG A 115 -1.34 -13.29 -9.40
C ARG A 115 -2.35 -12.89 -8.33
N GLY A 116 -1.93 -12.12 -7.34
CA GLY A 116 -2.86 -11.49 -6.40
C GLY A 116 -3.18 -10.06 -6.81
N LEU A 117 -4.17 -9.45 -6.18
CA LEU A 117 -4.51 -8.03 -6.35
C LEU A 117 -4.22 -7.26 -5.06
N PHE A 118 -3.89 -5.98 -5.23
CA PHE A 118 -3.93 -5.00 -4.15
C PHE A 118 -4.58 -3.71 -4.62
N LEU A 119 -5.20 -3.01 -3.67
CA LEU A 119 -5.88 -1.74 -3.88
C LEU A 119 -5.23 -0.68 -3.00
N THR A 120 -5.06 0.53 -3.52
CA THR A 120 -4.57 1.66 -2.73
C THR A 120 -5.35 2.94 -3.02
N SER A 121 -5.86 3.55 -1.96
CA SER A 121 -6.50 4.87 -2.00
C SER A 121 -5.47 5.99 -2.10
N PRO A 122 -5.88 7.22 -2.46
CA PRO A 122 -4.97 8.37 -2.46
C PRO A 122 -4.29 8.60 -1.10
N ARG A 123 -5.02 8.35 0.00
CA ARG A 123 -4.49 8.53 1.36
C ARG A 123 -3.44 7.47 1.71
N GLU A 124 -3.66 6.23 1.30
CA GLU A 124 -2.69 5.14 1.52
C GLU A 124 -1.43 5.34 0.68
N ARG A 125 -1.58 5.85 -0.55
CA ARG A 125 -0.43 6.24 -1.38
C ARG A 125 0.39 7.35 -0.71
N ASP A 126 -0.25 8.41 -0.22
CA ASP A 126 0.45 9.46 0.54
C ASP A 126 1.14 8.92 1.81
N ALA A 127 0.51 7.96 2.49
CA ALA A 127 1.07 7.32 3.68
C ALA A 127 2.31 6.50 3.34
N TRP A 128 2.23 5.68 2.29
CA TRP A 128 3.34 4.90 1.78
C TRP A 128 4.52 5.80 1.43
N VAL A 129 4.27 6.88 0.69
CA VAL A 129 5.28 7.88 0.32
C VAL A 129 5.98 8.45 1.56
N GLY A 130 5.21 8.99 2.53
CA GLY A 130 5.80 9.60 3.73
C GLY A 130 6.62 8.60 4.56
N THR A 131 6.12 7.37 4.72
CA THR A 131 6.81 6.32 5.47
C THR A 131 8.09 5.87 4.81
N ILE A 132 8.10 5.74 3.48
CA ILE A 132 9.30 5.36 2.73
C ILE A 132 10.35 6.47 2.79
N LEU A 133 9.97 7.73 2.61
CA LEU A 133 10.89 8.86 2.75
C LEU A 133 11.53 8.90 4.15
N ALA A 134 10.76 8.64 5.21
CA ALA A 134 11.29 8.62 6.58
C ALA A 134 12.30 7.49 6.83
N LYS A 135 12.31 6.45 6.01
CA LYS A 135 13.26 5.34 6.09
C LYS A 135 14.45 5.51 5.16
N ALA A 136 14.23 6.15 4.02
CA ALA A 136 15.22 6.30 2.96
C ALA A 136 16.04 7.59 3.07
N LEU A 137 15.60 8.58 3.86
CA LEU A 137 16.31 9.84 4.10
C LEU A 137 16.93 9.87 5.52
N PRO A 138 18.16 9.36 5.73
CA PRO A 138 18.83 9.40 7.03
C PRO A 138 19.08 10.83 7.54
N GLU A 139 19.45 11.76 6.65
CA GLU A 139 19.76 13.16 7.01
C GLU A 139 18.52 14.09 6.94
N GLY A 140 17.36 13.51 6.66
CA GLY A 140 16.07 14.18 6.67
C GLY A 140 15.72 14.96 5.39
N LEU A 141 14.56 15.63 5.39
CA LEU A 141 13.99 16.28 4.19
C LEU A 141 14.79 17.49 3.65
N LYS A 142 15.81 17.96 4.39
CA LYS A 142 16.65 19.08 3.99
C LYS A 142 17.91 18.64 3.24
N ALA A 143 18.25 17.36 3.31
CA ALA A 143 19.40 16.82 2.61
C ALA A 143 19.07 16.63 1.13
N GLU A 144 20.01 16.97 0.26
CA GLU A 144 19.92 16.71 -1.18
C GLU A 144 20.25 15.24 -1.45
N GLU A 145 19.24 14.38 -1.35
CA GLU A 145 19.40 12.94 -1.57
C GLU A 145 18.63 12.46 -2.80
N ARG A 146 19.23 11.51 -3.52
CA ARG A 146 18.63 10.85 -4.69
C ARG A 146 18.27 9.42 -4.32
N ILE A 147 17.00 9.07 -4.44
CA ILE A 147 16.51 7.72 -4.10
C ILE A 147 16.08 7.01 -5.38
N ALA A 148 16.61 5.82 -5.62
CA ALA A 148 16.20 4.96 -6.75
C ALA A 148 15.31 3.81 -6.25
N PHE A 149 14.12 3.66 -6.84
CA PHE A 149 13.24 2.52 -6.59
C PHE A 149 13.35 1.52 -7.72
N PHE A 150 13.81 0.32 -7.39
CA PHE A 150 13.85 -0.83 -8.29
C PHE A 150 12.66 -1.73 -8.00
N LEU A 151 11.71 -1.78 -8.92
CA LEU A 151 10.46 -2.54 -8.76
C LEU A 151 10.24 -3.44 -9.97
N ARG A 152 9.76 -4.67 -9.75
CA ARG A 152 9.43 -5.61 -10.84
C ARG A 152 8.24 -5.12 -11.68
N ALA A 153 7.21 -4.61 -11.02
CA ALA A 153 6.03 -4.03 -11.65
C ALA A 153 5.76 -2.66 -11.03
N ASN A 154 5.44 -1.67 -11.87
CA ASN A 154 5.17 -0.31 -11.42
C ASN A 154 3.67 -0.17 -11.05
N ASN A 155 3.31 0.91 -10.37
CA ASN A 155 1.95 1.21 -9.91
C ASN A 155 1.86 2.67 -9.49
N GLN A 156 0.66 3.25 -9.49
CA GLN A 156 0.46 4.61 -8.96
C GLN A 156 0.81 4.77 -7.48
N LEU A 157 0.89 3.68 -6.73
CA LEU A 157 1.46 3.66 -5.39
C LEU A 157 2.86 4.29 -5.37
N TYR A 158 3.65 4.05 -6.42
CA TYR A 158 5.04 4.47 -6.49
C TYR A 158 5.17 5.83 -7.19
N THR A 159 4.41 6.09 -8.25
CA THR A 159 4.65 7.27 -9.12
C THR A 159 4.24 8.63 -8.54
N ASN A 160 3.49 8.68 -7.44
CA ASN A 160 2.99 9.95 -6.86
C ASN A 160 4.09 10.92 -6.41
N LEU A 161 5.32 10.44 -6.24
CA LEU A 161 6.46 11.26 -5.87
C LEU A 161 7.09 12.06 -7.03
N SER A 162 6.94 11.60 -8.28
CA SER A 162 7.63 12.22 -9.43
C SER A 162 6.97 13.51 -9.94
N LYS A 163 5.70 13.77 -9.57
CA LYS A 163 4.96 14.94 -10.07
C LYS A 163 5.21 16.23 -9.28
N SER A 164 5.97 16.18 -8.19
CA SER A 164 6.33 17.36 -7.40
C SER A 164 7.51 18.10 -8.05
N LYS A 165 7.31 18.69 -9.23
CA LYS A 165 8.27 19.58 -9.92
C LYS A 165 8.57 20.90 -9.17
N LYS A 166 8.17 21.06 -7.90
CA LYS A 166 8.33 22.29 -7.12
C LYS A 166 9.33 22.20 -5.95
N SER A 167 10.06 21.10 -5.80
CA SER A 167 11.17 21.04 -4.86
C SER A 167 12.34 20.28 -5.48
N ASN A 168 13.44 20.99 -5.75
CA ASN A 168 14.70 20.44 -6.27
C ASN A 168 15.44 19.53 -5.25
N PHE A 169 14.80 19.14 -4.15
CA PHE A 169 15.45 18.52 -2.99
C PHE A 169 15.40 16.98 -2.98
N ILE A 170 14.46 16.34 -3.69
CA ILE A 170 14.33 14.88 -3.76
C ILE A 170 14.01 14.47 -5.20
N SER A 171 14.92 13.77 -5.87
CA SER A 171 14.64 13.10 -7.14
C SER A 171 14.43 11.61 -6.91
N LEU A 172 13.30 11.10 -7.41
CA LEU A 172 12.97 9.68 -7.33
C LEU A 172 12.99 9.09 -8.72
N ILE A 173 13.96 8.20 -8.93
CA ILE A 173 14.13 7.46 -10.17
C ILE A 173 13.43 6.12 -10.01
N TYR A 174 12.38 5.90 -10.80
CA TYR A 174 11.72 4.59 -10.90
C TYR A 174 12.39 3.80 -12.02
N LEU A 175 13.16 2.79 -11.66
CA LEU A 175 13.68 1.80 -12.61
C LEU A 175 12.80 0.56 -12.48
N THR A 176 11.94 0.32 -13.48
CA THR A 176 11.31 -0.99 -13.58
C THR A 176 12.34 -1.96 -14.13
N ILE A 177 12.70 -2.99 -13.36
CA ILE A 177 13.54 -4.07 -13.86
C ILE A 177 12.63 -5.04 -14.63
N SER A 178 12.66 -4.97 -15.96
CA SER A 178 12.09 -6.03 -16.80
C SER A 178 13.01 -7.24 -16.74
N MET A 179 12.72 -8.20 -15.85
CA MET A 179 13.31 -9.53 -15.97
C MET A 179 12.52 -10.29 -17.05
N ASN A 180 13.12 -10.44 -18.23
CA ASN A 180 12.68 -11.45 -19.20
C ASN A 180 12.90 -12.82 -18.57
N ILE A 181 11.85 -13.38 -17.96
CA ILE A 181 11.84 -14.80 -17.64
C ILE A 181 11.59 -15.50 -18.98
N SER A 182 12.68 -15.80 -19.68
CA SER A 182 12.70 -16.87 -20.67
C SER A 182 12.09 -18.10 -20.00
N LYS A 183 10.92 -18.54 -20.48
CA LYS A 183 10.45 -19.88 -20.16
C LYS A 183 11.40 -20.83 -20.86
N GLY A 184 12.19 -21.57 -20.08
CA GLY A 184 12.77 -22.83 -20.55
C GLY A 184 11.68 -23.83 -20.87
#